data_AF-A0A346R5R7-F1
#
_entry.id   AF-A0A346R5R7-F1
#
_cell.length_a   1.000
_cell.length_b   1.000
_cell.length_c   1.000
_cell.angle_alpha   90.00
_cell.angle_beta   90.00
_cell.angle_gamma   90.00
#
_symmetry.space_group_name_H-M   'P 1'
#
loop_
_entity.id
_entity.type
_entity.pdbx_description
1 polymer ?
#
loop_
_entity_poly.entity_id
_entity_poly.type
_entity_poly.pdbx_seq_one_letter_code
_entity_poly.pdbx_strand_id
1 'polypeptide(L)' 'MALFEDELSPSRRTPHVVGADLSSLSVEELNDTIALLRAEITRVEKEIASKLTVLSAANTLFKD' A
#
# COMPACT_ATOMS: atom_id res chain seq x y z
N MET A 1 -27.16 23.33 19.09
CA MET A 1 -26.00 23.73 18.25
C MET A 1 -24.98 22.60 18.35
N ALA A 2 -25.07 21.61 17.47
CA ALA A 2 -24.10 20.53 17.34
C ALA A 2 -24.37 19.86 15.99
N LEU A 3 -23.87 20.51 14.93
CA LEU A 3 -23.73 19.95 13.60
C LEU A 3 -22.26 20.20 13.24
N PHE A 4 -21.65 19.32 12.45
CA PHE A 4 -20.29 19.44 11.91
C PHE A 4 -19.14 18.94 12.81
N GLU A 5 -19.15 17.67 13.23
CA GLU A 5 -17.90 17.02 13.68
C GLU A 5 -17.65 15.62 13.07
N ASP A 6 -18.45 15.20 12.08
CA ASP A 6 -18.42 13.82 11.54
C ASP A 6 -17.98 13.70 10.06
N GLU A 7 -17.40 14.75 9.45
CA GLU A 7 -17.01 14.72 8.02
C GLU A 7 -15.50 14.74 7.75
N LEU A 8 -14.66 14.50 8.76
CA LEU A 8 -13.24 14.19 8.50
C LEU A 8 -13.05 12.68 8.29
N SER A 9 -13.81 12.11 7.35
CA SER A 9 -13.43 10.83 6.77
C SER A 9 -12.02 11.00 6.17
N PRO A 10 -11.03 10.15 6.49
CA PRO A 10 -9.71 10.26 5.90
C PRO A 10 -9.91 10.15 4.39
N SER A 11 -9.58 11.23 3.68
CA SER A 11 -9.61 11.30 2.22
C SER A 11 -8.88 10.05 1.76
N ARG A 12 -9.64 9.09 1.22
CA ARG A 12 -9.12 7.79 0.81
C ARG A 12 -8.18 8.11 -0.35
N ARG A 13 -6.90 8.33 -0.03
CA ARG A 13 -5.90 8.82 -0.99
C ARG A 13 -6.00 7.90 -2.18
N THR A 14 -6.43 8.46 -3.30
CA THR A 14 -6.54 7.72 -4.55
C THR A 14 -5.18 7.07 -4.78
N PRO A 15 -5.11 5.73 -4.95
CA PRO A 15 -3.84 5.08 -5.12
C PRO A 15 -3.15 5.67 -6.35
N HIS A 16 -1.88 6.03 -6.20
CA HIS A 16 -1.07 6.50 -7.31
C HIS A 16 -1.03 5.42 -8.41
N VAL A 17 -1.26 5.82 -9.67
CA VAL A 17 -1.23 4.92 -10.82
C VAL A 17 0.21 4.83 -11.33
N VAL A 18 0.76 3.61 -11.36
CA VAL A 18 2.10 3.38 -11.91
C VAL A 18 2.14 3.79 -13.39
N GLY A 19 3.12 4.62 -13.76
CA GLY A 19 3.26 5.15 -15.12
C GLY A 19 2.41 6.39 -15.43
N ALA A 20 1.81 7.02 -14.41
CA ALA A 20 1.19 8.34 -14.55
C ALA A 20 2.21 9.39 -15.04
N ASP A 21 1.72 10.39 -15.79
CA ASP A 21 2.56 11.53 -16.18
C ASP A 21 2.99 12.33 -14.95
N LEU A 22 4.27 12.67 -14.90
CA LEU A 22 4.91 13.39 -13.80
C LEU A 22 5.23 14.84 -14.16
N SER A 23 4.98 15.26 -15.40
CA SER A 23 5.40 16.56 -15.93
C SER A 23 4.86 17.76 -15.16
N SER A 24 3.70 17.60 -14.52
CA SER A 24 3.02 18.64 -13.74
C SER A 24 3.30 18.59 -12.23
N LEU A 25 4.07 17.61 -11.75
CA LEU A 25 4.34 17.45 -10.31
C LEU A 25 5.57 18.23 -9.86
N SER A 26 5.48 18.82 -8.68
CA SER A 26 6.60 19.41 -7.98
C SER A 26 7.54 18.32 -7.39
N VAL A 27 8.75 18.74 -7.01
CA VAL A 27 9.73 17.83 -6.35
C VAL A 27 9.19 17.26 -5.04
N GLU A 28 8.43 18.04 -4.27
CA GLU A 28 7.83 17.59 -3.01
C GLU A 28 6.77 16.51 -3.27
N GLU A 29 5.87 16.75 -4.22
CA GLU A 29 4.84 15.77 -4.63
C GLU A 29 5.45 14.47 -5.18
N LEU A 30 6.58 14.57 -5.88
CA LEU A 30 7.34 13.39 -6.33
C LEU A 30 7.92 12.60 -5.15
N ASN A 31 8.43 13.28 -4.11
CA ASN A 31 8.91 12.61 -2.90
C ASN A 31 7.78 11.92 -2.15
N ASP A 32 6.61 12.56 -2.02
CA ASP A 32 5.43 11.96 -1.41
C ASP A 32 4.95 10.73 -2.19
N THR A 33 4.97 10.82 -3.52
CA THR A 33 4.66 9.70 -4.41
C THR A 33 5.63 8.53 -4.19
N ILE A 34 6.93 8.79 -4.12
CA ILE A 34 7.96 7.78 -3.82
C ILE A 34 7.69 7.13 -2.47
N ALA A 35 7.36 7.91 -1.44
CA ALA A 35 7.08 7.39 -0.10
C ALA A 35 5.86 6.45 -0.11
N LEU A 36 4.78 6.84 -0.79
CA LEU A 36 3.57 6.01 -0.95
C LEU A 36 3.87 4.69 -1.68
N LEU A 37 4.61 4.75 -2.80
CA LEU A 37 4.95 3.55 -3.58
C LEU A 37 5.86 2.60 -2.80
N ARG A 38 6.83 3.12 -2.02
CA ARG A 38 7.69 2.29 -1.16
C ARG A 38 6.90 1.60 -0.06
N ALA A 39 5.98 2.31 0.59
CA ALA A 39 5.10 1.70 1.59
C ALA A 39 4.27 0.56 0.99
N GLU A 40 3.78 0.74 -0.25
CA GLU A 40 3.02 -0.29 -0.95
C GLU A 40 3.88 -1.50 -1.33
N ILE A 41 5.12 -1.29 -1.77
CA ILE A 41 6.09 -2.38 -2.02
C ILE A 41 6.27 -3.21 -0.75
N THR A 42 6.56 -2.58 0.39
CA THR A 42 6.74 -3.29 1.66
C THR A 42 5.48 -4.07 2.08
N ARG A 43 4.29 -3.51 1.85
CA ARG A 43 3.03 -4.21 2.12
C ARG A 43 2.91 -5.48 1.28
N VAL A 44 3.19 -5.39 -0.02
CA VAL A 44 3.14 -6.54 -0.95
C VAL A 44 4.18 -7.60 -0.59
N GLU A 45 5.41 -7.20 -0.27
CA GLU A 45 6.47 -8.11 0.18
C GLU A 45 6.06 -8.88 1.45
N LYS A 46 5.41 -8.21 2.40
CA LYS A 46 4.91 -8.85 3.62
C LYS A 46 3.82 -9.89 3.32
N GLU A 47 2.91 -9.59 2.40
CA GLU A 47 1.89 -10.54 1.96
C GLU A 47 2.50 -11.76 1.25
N ILE A 48 3.51 -11.54 0.40
CA ILE A 48 4.27 -12.63 -0.23
C ILE A 48 4.91 -13.51 0.84
N ALA A 49 5.61 -12.92 1.81
CA ALA A 49 6.27 -13.65 2.89
C ALA A 49 5.26 -14.49 3.70
N SER A 50 4.11 -13.91 4.06
CA SER A 50 3.04 -14.62 4.76
C SER A 50 2.53 -15.83 3.96
N LYS A 51 2.28 -15.67 2.66
CA LYS A 51 1.82 -16.76 1.79
C LYS A 51 2.88 -17.86 1.62
N LEU A 52 4.16 -17.50 1.55
CA LEU A 52 5.25 -18.47 1.48
C LEU A 52 5.38 -19.29 2.77
N THR A 53 5.19 -18.67 3.94
CA THR A 53 5.16 -19.40 5.22
C THR A 53 4.01 -20.40 5.28
N VAL A 54 2.82 -20.03 4.79
CA VAL A 54 1.68 -20.95 4.71
C VAL A 54 1.98 -22.13 3.77
N LEU A 55 2.57 -21.85 2.61
CA LEU A 55 2.93 -22.88 1.64
C LEU A 55 4.00 -23.83 2.17
N SER A 56 5.03 -23.32 2.85
CA SER A 56 6.09 -24.17 3.41
C SER A 56 5.59 -25.03 4.56
N ALA A 57 4.73 -24.49 5.43
CA ALA A 57 4.08 -25.26 6.48
C ALA A 57 3.22 -26.40 5.91
N ALA A 58 2.44 -26.12 4.86
CA ALA A 58 1.65 -27.14 4.17
C ALA A 58 2.54 -28.23 3.54
N ASN A 59 3.60 -27.85 2.84
CA ASN A 59 4.48 -28.81 2.17
C ASN A 59 5.20 -29.78 3.14
N THR A 60 5.42 -29.38 4.39
CA THR A 60 5.95 -30.26 5.44
C THR A 60 4.90 -31.26 5.92
N LEU A 61 3.62 -30.88 5.97
CA LEU A 61 2.52 -31.74 6.42
C LEU A 61 2.10 -32.80 5.38
N PHE A 62 2.43 -32.60 4.10
CA PHE A 62 2.06 -33.51 3.00
C PHE A 62 3.22 -34.41 2.52
N LYS A 63 4.35 -34.45 3.25
CA LYS A 63 5.54 -35.23 2.88
C LYS A 63 5.72 -36.54 3.66
N ASP A 64 4.68 -36.99 4.37
CA ASP A 64 4.62 -38.32 4.97
C ASP A 64 4.01 -39.36 4.00
#